data_AF-A0A7Y2YLV8-F1
#
_entry.id   AF-A0A7Y2YLV8-F1
#
_cell.length_a   1.000
_cell.length_b   1.000
_cell.length_c   1.000
_cell.angle_alpha   90.00
_cell.angle_beta   90.00
_cell.angle_gamma   90.00
#
_symmetry.space_group_name_H-M   'P 1'
#
loop_
_entity.id
_entity.type
_entity.pdbx_description
1 polymer ?
#
loop_
_entity_poly.entity_id
_entity_poly.type
_entity_poly.pdbx_seq_one_letter_code
_entity_poly.pdbx_strand_id
1 'polypeptide(L)'
;MATLGQLQKAMDRASSYGEWTEAALAHDRKTGAERWKQIDQSRRYDYVSIRIRVDRLRSLRAKHDNRGLLFNLNEGIHGNMGGMGRSSLYEKAKFGTKQLVVDYVDEVVSALNHLASPDVDDISFEEKLDFFRRADHCFGRSAFMMSGSGSLLYFHIGAVRALWEEGLLPEVMSGSSGGAFVGSLLSLHTDDELGSFLDPEYLFQRIDEETGFFTSHRKYRPKMMQIDEIQQIIENLLPDLTFQEAFERTGRQLNVSIAPAETHQKSRLLNAITSPNVFVREAVLASAAVPGVYPPVTLAARNHLGEKQAYLPSRKWVDGSVSDDMPAKRLARLYGVNHYIVSQTAPHVLPFIADGKKRVGAWNHLRDASVSTARAWINAGASTIEKPLSHSPSLTRMTNIALSVINQDYIGDINILPSSRLFNPFKVLAYLNEKEIGDLITMGQRSAWPKIEMIRTQTKISRTLSRILTDYDEEHVQHVKAALRRQAS
;
A
#
# COMPACT_ATOMS: atom_id res chain seq x y z
N MET A 1 -14.56 35.07 -11.43
CA MET A 1 -13.67 34.06 -10.81
C MET A 1 -14.47 33.17 -9.87
N ALA A 2 -14.31 31.84 -9.94
CA ALA A 2 -15.02 30.90 -9.07
C ALA A 2 -14.73 31.14 -7.57
N THR A 3 -15.72 30.95 -6.70
CA THR A 3 -15.59 31.04 -5.23
C THR A 3 -14.82 29.83 -4.66
N LEU A 4 -14.26 29.94 -3.46
CA LEU A 4 -13.58 28.80 -2.81
C LEU A 4 -14.53 27.61 -2.61
N GLY A 5 -15.80 27.88 -2.29
CA GLY A 5 -16.82 26.84 -2.18
C GLY A 5 -17.15 26.17 -3.52
N GLN A 6 -17.14 26.93 -4.62
CA GLN A 6 -17.30 26.36 -5.98
C GLN A 6 -16.11 25.46 -6.35
N LEU A 7 -14.88 25.87 -6.03
CA LEU A 7 -13.67 25.07 -6.29
C LEU A 7 -13.61 23.81 -5.43
N GLN A 8 -14.04 23.87 -4.16
CA GLN A 8 -14.15 22.67 -3.32
C GLN A 8 -15.21 21.72 -3.87
N LYS A 9 -16.38 22.22 -4.29
CA LYS A 9 -17.40 21.40 -4.95
C LYS A 9 -16.92 20.79 -6.27
N ALA A 10 -16.09 21.50 -7.02
CA ALA A 10 -15.48 20.99 -8.25
C ALA A 10 -14.54 19.82 -7.95
N MET A 11 -13.66 19.95 -6.95
CA MET A 11 -12.83 18.82 -6.48
C MET A 11 -13.67 17.64 -5.97
N ASP A 12 -14.72 17.91 -5.17
CA ASP A 12 -15.57 16.87 -4.58
C ASP A 12 -16.41 16.12 -5.63
N ARG A 13 -16.64 16.73 -6.80
CA ARG A 13 -17.44 16.18 -7.91
C ARG A 13 -16.62 15.77 -9.12
N ALA A 14 -15.31 15.95 -9.09
CA ALA A 14 -14.43 15.56 -10.18
C ALA A 14 -14.63 14.08 -10.53
N SER A 15 -14.61 13.80 -11.82
CA SER A 15 -14.73 12.46 -12.41
C SER A 15 -13.38 11.83 -12.73
N SER A 16 -12.33 12.65 -12.83
CA SER A 16 -10.96 12.23 -13.10
C SER A 16 -9.94 12.99 -12.24
N TYR A 17 -8.74 12.44 -12.14
CA TYR A 17 -7.63 13.12 -11.48
C TYR A 17 -7.26 14.44 -12.18
N GLY A 18 -7.40 14.52 -13.51
CA GLY A 18 -7.17 15.74 -14.28
C GLY A 18 -8.13 16.87 -13.89
N GLU A 19 -9.44 16.61 -13.86
CA GLU A 19 -10.45 17.57 -13.40
C GLU A 19 -10.22 18.00 -11.95
N TRP A 20 -9.88 17.04 -11.09
CA TRP A 20 -9.55 17.32 -9.70
C TRP A 20 -8.31 18.24 -9.59
N THR A 21 -7.30 17.99 -10.41
CA THR A 21 -6.06 18.78 -10.47
C THR A 21 -6.31 20.22 -10.90
N GLU A 22 -7.11 20.44 -11.94
CA GLU A 22 -7.46 21.79 -12.39
C GLU A 22 -8.15 22.59 -11.28
N ALA A 23 -9.12 21.98 -10.60
CA ALA A 23 -9.83 22.59 -9.49
C ALA A 23 -8.92 22.85 -8.28
N ALA A 24 -8.01 21.91 -7.96
CA ALA A 24 -7.04 22.01 -6.88
C ALA A 24 -6.03 23.14 -7.12
N LEU A 25 -5.47 23.25 -8.34
CA LEU A 25 -4.55 24.32 -8.72
C LEU A 25 -5.24 25.70 -8.70
N ALA A 26 -6.49 25.79 -9.18
CA ALA A 26 -7.27 27.01 -9.08
C ALA A 26 -7.55 27.42 -7.62
N HIS A 27 -7.82 26.44 -6.75
CA HIS A 27 -7.96 26.65 -5.31
C HIS A 27 -6.66 27.18 -4.68
N ASP A 28 -5.52 26.60 -5.05
CA ASP A 28 -4.21 26.99 -4.51
C ASP A 28 -3.77 28.38 -4.95
N ARG A 29 -4.06 28.77 -6.19
CA ARG A 29 -3.87 30.15 -6.67
C ARG A 29 -4.71 31.14 -5.86
N LYS A 30 -5.98 30.80 -5.60
CA LYS A 30 -6.91 31.70 -4.89
C LYS A 30 -6.59 31.85 -3.39
N THR A 31 -6.11 30.79 -2.75
CA THR A 31 -5.74 30.81 -1.33
C THR A 31 -4.33 31.34 -1.07
N GLY A 32 -3.54 31.56 -2.12
CA GLY A 32 -2.11 31.91 -2.02
C GLY A 32 -1.22 30.72 -1.65
N ALA A 33 -1.75 29.49 -1.64
CA ALA A 33 -0.97 28.27 -1.44
C ALA A 33 0.06 28.08 -2.57
N GLU A 34 -0.25 28.51 -3.80
CA GLU A 34 0.70 28.49 -4.92
C GLU A 34 1.95 29.32 -4.60
N ARG A 35 1.76 30.56 -4.15
CA ARG A 35 2.86 31.42 -3.69
C ARG A 35 3.62 30.80 -2.53
N TRP A 36 2.92 30.13 -1.61
CA TRP A 36 3.57 29.42 -0.51
C TRP A 36 4.46 28.27 -0.99
N LYS A 37 4.12 27.55 -2.07
CA LYS A 37 4.97 26.49 -2.64
C LYS A 37 6.30 27.04 -3.16
N GLN A 38 6.26 28.23 -3.77
CA GLN A 38 7.44 28.89 -4.35
C GLN A 38 8.38 29.52 -3.33
N ILE A 39 7.89 29.85 -2.13
CA ILE A 39 8.73 30.42 -1.06
C ILE A 39 9.39 29.27 -0.29
N ASP A 40 10.70 29.14 -0.34
CA ASP A 40 11.41 28.06 0.38
C ASP A 40 11.16 28.08 1.88
N GLN A 41 11.20 29.25 2.51
CA GLN A 41 11.22 29.35 3.97
C GLN A 41 9.96 28.74 4.58
N SER A 42 10.17 27.81 5.52
CA SER A 42 9.11 27.25 6.33
C SER A 42 9.66 26.60 7.59
N ARG A 43 8.91 26.65 8.69
CA ARG A 43 9.23 25.91 9.93
C ARG A 43 8.90 24.42 9.86
N ARG A 44 8.34 23.96 8.73
CA ARG A 44 7.86 22.57 8.56
C ARG A 44 8.94 21.59 8.12
N TYR A 45 10.06 22.11 7.59
CA TYR A 45 11.19 21.36 7.05
C TYR A 45 12.46 22.23 7.04
N ASP A 46 13.62 21.60 6.99
CA ASP A 46 14.92 22.26 6.90
C ASP A 46 15.24 22.65 5.46
N TYR A 47 14.64 23.78 5.04
CA TYR A 47 14.82 24.32 3.69
C TYR A 47 16.25 24.74 3.39
N VAL A 48 17.04 25.15 4.41
CA VAL A 48 18.42 25.59 4.23
C VAL A 48 19.28 24.41 3.81
N SER A 49 19.19 23.31 4.55
CA SER A 49 19.93 22.09 4.22
C SER A 49 19.54 21.54 2.84
N ILE A 50 18.25 21.56 2.49
CA ILE A 50 17.80 21.07 1.16
C ILE A 50 18.32 21.96 0.03
N ARG A 51 18.22 23.29 0.16
CA ARG A 51 18.73 24.23 -0.85
C ARG A 51 20.22 24.05 -1.11
N ILE A 52 21.03 23.96 -0.06
CA ILE A 52 22.48 23.73 -0.17
C ILE A 52 22.77 22.45 -0.97
N ARG A 53 22.03 21.37 -0.72
CA ARG A 53 22.24 20.10 -1.44
C ARG A 53 21.81 20.18 -2.90
N VAL A 54 20.69 20.82 -3.21
CA VAL A 54 20.26 21.06 -4.59
C VAL A 54 21.34 21.79 -5.36
N ASP A 55 21.82 22.91 -4.82
CA ASP A 55 22.83 23.74 -5.48
C ASP A 55 24.15 22.98 -5.64
N ARG A 56 24.51 22.14 -4.66
CA ARG A 56 25.70 21.28 -4.74
C ARG A 56 25.60 20.25 -5.87
N LEU A 57 24.49 19.49 -5.94
CA LEU A 57 24.27 18.48 -6.98
C LEU A 57 24.26 19.11 -8.38
N ARG A 58 23.56 20.24 -8.53
CA ARG A 58 23.54 21.02 -9.79
C ARG A 58 24.94 21.47 -10.20
N SER A 59 25.73 22.00 -9.26
CA SER A 59 27.09 22.45 -9.54
C SER A 59 28.00 21.31 -9.99
N LEU A 60 27.91 20.14 -9.36
CA LEU A 60 28.71 18.95 -9.72
C LEU A 60 28.34 18.44 -11.12
N ARG A 61 27.04 18.34 -11.42
CA ARG A 61 26.58 17.95 -12.76
C ARG A 61 26.97 18.94 -13.85
N ALA A 62 26.82 20.24 -13.61
CA ALA A 62 27.20 21.27 -14.58
C ALA A 62 28.71 21.29 -14.89
N LYS A 63 29.54 20.82 -13.96
CA LYS A 63 30.99 20.68 -14.14
C LYS A 63 31.41 19.32 -14.73
N HIS A 64 30.46 18.41 -14.96
CA HIS A 64 30.74 17.00 -15.29
C HIS A 64 31.67 16.33 -14.28
N ASP A 65 31.60 16.73 -13.01
CA ASP A 65 32.38 16.12 -11.92
C ASP A 65 31.67 14.84 -11.44
N ASN A 66 31.78 13.77 -12.24
CA ASN A 66 31.07 12.51 -11.99
C ASN A 66 31.52 11.86 -10.68
N ARG A 67 32.82 11.88 -10.39
CA ARG A 67 33.38 11.35 -9.13
C ARG A 67 32.92 12.16 -7.92
N GLY A 68 32.91 13.49 -8.02
CA GLY A 68 32.36 14.35 -6.97
C GLY A 68 30.86 14.14 -6.75
N LEU A 69 30.11 13.90 -7.83
CA LEU A 69 28.68 13.57 -7.78
C LEU A 69 28.43 12.22 -7.08
N LEU A 70 29.19 11.19 -7.46
CA LEU A 70 29.15 9.87 -6.83
C LEU A 70 29.50 9.97 -5.32
N PHE A 71 30.56 10.72 -4.98
CA PHE A 71 30.94 10.96 -3.59
C PHE A 71 29.80 11.60 -2.79
N ASN A 72 29.16 12.64 -3.33
CA ASN A 72 28.10 13.36 -2.62
C ASN A 72 26.82 12.52 -2.45
N LEU A 73 26.47 11.69 -3.44
CA LEU A 73 25.34 10.77 -3.31
C LEU A 73 25.64 9.61 -2.34
N ASN A 74 26.91 9.19 -2.24
CA ASN A 74 27.36 8.19 -1.25
C ASN A 74 27.25 8.68 0.20
N GLU A 75 27.21 9.99 0.46
CA GLU A 75 26.92 10.53 1.80
C GLU A 75 25.50 10.20 2.29
N GLY A 76 24.66 9.61 1.42
CA GLY A 76 23.42 8.94 1.78
C GLY A 76 22.17 9.63 1.23
N ILE A 77 21.36 8.87 0.50
CA ILE A 77 20.06 9.30 -0.03
C ILE A 77 18.98 8.87 0.96
N HIS A 78 18.23 9.83 1.51
CA HIS A 78 17.22 9.56 2.54
C HIS A 78 15.87 10.15 2.13
N GLY A 79 14.81 9.33 2.16
CA GLY A 79 13.46 9.72 1.71
C GLY A 79 12.79 10.84 2.50
N ASN A 80 13.21 11.11 3.74
CA ASN A 80 12.69 12.18 4.58
C ASN A 80 13.77 13.15 5.09
N MET A 81 14.79 13.39 4.26
CA MET A 81 15.84 14.37 4.55
C MET A 81 15.23 15.74 4.89
N GLY A 82 15.69 16.36 5.97
CA GLY A 82 15.21 17.68 6.40
C GLY A 82 13.72 17.75 6.74
N GLY A 83 13.02 16.61 6.86
CA GLY A 83 11.58 16.56 7.07
C GLY A 83 10.75 16.81 5.81
N MET A 84 11.32 16.67 4.61
CA MET A 84 10.65 16.92 3.32
C MET A 84 9.47 15.98 3.01
N GLY A 85 9.42 14.81 3.65
CA GLY A 85 8.36 13.81 3.52
C GLY A 85 7.20 13.99 4.51
N ARG A 86 7.26 14.97 5.43
CA ARG A 86 6.22 15.18 6.44
C ARG A 86 4.87 15.54 5.81
N SER A 87 3.82 14.81 6.17
CA SER A 87 2.42 15.05 5.73
C SER A 87 1.97 16.51 5.87
N SER A 88 2.42 17.18 6.93
CA SER A 88 2.07 18.57 7.23
C SER A 88 2.49 19.59 6.14
N LEU A 89 3.42 19.23 5.25
CA LEU A 89 3.76 20.02 4.06
C LEU A 89 2.70 19.86 2.96
N TYR A 90 2.27 18.63 2.74
CA TYR A 90 1.31 18.24 1.70
C TYR A 90 -0.15 18.58 2.05
N GLU A 91 -0.43 18.99 3.30
CA GLU A 91 -1.76 19.42 3.73
C GLU A 91 -2.02 20.92 3.49
N LYS A 92 -0.99 21.71 3.18
CA LYS A 92 -1.11 23.17 3.07
C LYS A 92 -1.59 23.64 1.69
N ALA A 93 -1.17 22.94 0.64
CA ALA A 93 -1.70 23.10 -0.71
C ALA A 93 -2.65 21.94 -1.00
N LYS A 94 -3.59 22.12 -1.93
CA LYS A 94 -4.41 21.01 -2.44
C LYS A 94 -3.61 20.15 -3.39
N PHE A 95 -2.75 20.76 -4.20
CA PHE A 95 -1.92 20.08 -5.19
C PHE A 95 -0.42 20.28 -4.92
N GLY A 96 0.28 19.18 -4.67
CA GLY A 96 1.73 19.15 -4.48
C GLY A 96 2.21 19.74 -3.15
N THR A 97 3.47 20.16 -3.13
CA THR A 97 4.18 20.67 -1.94
C THR A 97 5.15 21.79 -2.32
N LYS A 98 6.06 22.14 -1.41
CA LYS A 98 7.17 23.07 -1.64
C LYS A 98 7.94 22.74 -2.91
N GLN A 99 8.16 23.75 -3.76
CA GLN A 99 8.91 23.60 -5.01
C GLN A 99 10.35 23.13 -4.74
N LEU A 100 11.00 23.62 -3.68
CA LEU A 100 12.32 23.17 -3.28
C LEU A 100 12.39 21.65 -3.00
N VAL A 101 11.33 21.04 -2.48
CA VAL A 101 11.30 19.59 -2.25
C VAL A 101 11.24 18.85 -3.58
N VAL A 102 10.41 19.32 -4.51
CA VAL A 102 10.31 18.76 -5.86
C VAL A 102 11.64 18.91 -6.59
N ASP A 103 12.23 20.10 -6.59
CA ASP A 103 13.53 20.39 -7.20
C ASP A 103 14.63 19.48 -6.68
N TYR A 104 14.66 19.20 -5.36
CA TYR A 104 15.63 18.31 -4.77
C TYR A 104 15.46 16.86 -5.20
N VAL A 105 14.23 16.35 -5.14
CA VAL A 105 13.93 14.99 -5.60
C VAL A 105 14.28 14.83 -7.08
N ASP A 106 13.93 15.81 -7.91
CA ASP A 106 14.22 15.82 -9.34
C ASP A 106 15.71 15.90 -9.64
N GLU A 107 16.45 16.68 -8.85
CA GLU A 107 17.91 16.78 -8.98
C GLU A 107 18.60 15.48 -8.62
N VAL A 108 18.18 14.81 -7.54
CA VAL A 108 18.70 13.48 -7.16
C VAL A 108 18.41 12.46 -8.26
N VAL A 109 17.18 12.40 -8.76
CA VAL A 109 16.79 11.50 -9.85
C VAL A 109 17.62 11.77 -11.11
N SER A 110 17.82 13.04 -11.45
CA SER A 110 18.62 13.43 -12.62
C SER A 110 20.09 13.07 -12.44
N ALA A 111 20.64 13.21 -11.23
CA ALA A 111 22.00 12.80 -10.89
C ALA A 111 22.19 11.27 -10.96
N LEU A 112 21.21 10.50 -10.47
CA LEU A 112 21.23 9.04 -10.55
C LEU A 112 21.20 8.55 -12.01
N ASN A 113 20.30 9.10 -12.83
CA ASN A 113 20.24 8.77 -14.25
C ASN A 113 21.51 9.20 -15.00
N HIS A 114 22.08 10.35 -14.66
CA HIS A 114 23.35 10.81 -15.23
C HIS A 114 24.48 9.81 -14.95
N LEU A 115 24.66 9.38 -13.68
CA LEU A 115 25.67 8.38 -13.33
C LEU A 115 25.41 7.02 -13.97
N ALA A 116 24.13 6.64 -14.13
CA ALA A 116 23.76 5.39 -14.80
C ALA A 116 24.02 5.42 -16.32
N SER A 117 24.11 6.60 -16.94
CA SER A 117 24.34 6.76 -18.37
C SER A 117 25.64 6.09 -18.82
N PRO A 118 25.66 5.46 -20.01
CA PRO A 118 26.90 5.00 -20.64
C PRO A 118 27.88 6.14 -20.94
N ASP A 119 27.40 7.40 -21.02
CA ASP A 119 28.25 8.58 -21.23
C ASP A 119 29.20 8.89 -20.06
N VAL A 120 28.95 8.29 -18.89
CA VAL A 120 29.83 8.39 -17.72
C VAL A 120 30.78 7.19 -17.73
N ASP A 121 31.94 7.33 -18.35
CA ASP A 121 32.93 6.25 -18.51
C ASP A 121 34.16 6.37 -17.58
N ASP A 122 34.23 7.43 -16.78
CA ASP A 122 35.31 7.71 -15.82
C ASP A 122 35.15 7.01 -14.46
N ILE A 123 34.06 6.24 -14.30
CA ILE A 123 33.69 5.40 -13.16
C ILE A 123 33.35 4.00 -13.70
N SER A 124 33.95 2.96 -13.13
CA SER A 124 33.75 1.59 -13.64
C SER A 124 32.33 1.08 -13.40
N PHE A 125 31.92 0.10 -14.20
CA PHE A 125 30.62 -0.57 -14.07
C PHE A 125 30.44 -1.17 -12.66
N GLU A 126 31.48 -1.81 -12.12
CA GLU A 126 31.44 -2.45 -10.80
C GLU A 126 31.25 -1.43 -9.68
N GLU A 127 31.91 -0.27 -9.77
CA GLU A 127 31.78 0.80 -8.78
C GLU A 127 30.37 1.41 -8.82
N LYS A 128 29.81 1.61 -10.02
CA LYS A 128 28.42 2.05 -10.18
C LYS A 128 27.43 1.02 -9.64
N LEU A 129 27.62 -0.25 -9.97
CA LEU A 129 26.76 -1.36 -9.51
C LEU A 129 26.75 -1.45 -7.97
N ASP A 130 27.92 -1.38 -7.33
CA ASP A 130 28.03 -1.36 -5.87
C ASP A 130 27.29 -0.15 -5.27
N PHE A 131 27.48 1.04 -5.86
CA PHE A 131 26.77 2.25 -5.44
C PHE A 131 25.26 2.09 -5.55
N PHE A 132 24.73 1.65 -6.69
CA PHE A 132 23.28 1.53 -6.89
C PHE A 132 22.66 0.47 -5.97
N ARG A 133 23.33 -0.67 -5.75
CA ARG A 133 22.89 -1.69 -4.79
C ARG A 133 22.80 -1.14 -3.37
N ARG A 134 23.84 -0.43 -2.90
CA ARG A 134 23.84 0.20 -1.57
C ARG A 134 22.80 1.32 -1.47
N ALA A 135 22.66 2.13 -2.52
CA ALA A 135 21.70 3.23 -2.55
C ALA A 135 20.25 2.73 -2.51
N ASP A 136 19.87 1.73 -3.30
CA ASP A 136 18.53 1.10 -3.27
C ASP A 136 18.24 0.52 -1.88
N HIS A 137 19.19 -0.25 -1.33
CA HIS A 137 19.03 -0.88 -0.02
C HIS A 137 18.90 0.14 1.12
N CYS A 138 19.73 1.18 1.16
CA CYS A 138 19.69 2.21 2.20
C CYS A 138 18.49 3.15 2.06
N PHE A 139 18.09 3.49 0.83
CA PHE A 139 16.90 4.31 0.61
C PHE A 139 15.63 3.56 0.99
N GLY A 140 15.58 2.26 0.69
CA GLY A 140 14.46 1.37 0.97
C GLY A 140 13.33 1.47 -0.04
N ARG A 141 12.28 0.67 0.19
CA ARG A 141 11.14 0.54 -0.73
C ARG A 141 9.84 0.99 -0.09
N SER A 142 8.89 1.33 -0.95
CA SER A 142 7.52 1.61 -0.57
C SER A 142 6.66 0.35 -0.69
N ALA A 143 5.72 0.16 0.23
CA ALA A 143 4.68 -0.86 0.12
C ALA A 143 3.29 -0.24 0.13
N PHE A 144 2.37 -0.85 -0.62
CA PHE A 144 0.94 -0.56 -0.54
C PHE A 144 0.24 -1.59 0.35
N MET A 145 -0.33 -1.13 1.45
CA MET A 145 -1.01 -1.99 2.42
C MET A 145 -2.52 -1.70 2.44
N MET A 146 -3.33 -2.75 2.32
CA MET A 146 -4.79 -2.68 2.29
C MET A 146 -5.36 -3.42 3.49
N SER A 147 -6.13 -2.71 4.30
CA SER A 147 -6.70 -3.25 5.54
C SER A 147 -7.80 -4.28 5.30
N GLY A 148 -8.07 -5.09 6.32
CA GLY A 148 -9.26 -5.93 6.38
C GLY A 148 -10.53 -5.09 6.25
N SER A 149 -11.26 -5.31 5.15
CA SER A 149 -12.35 -4.43 4.72
C SER A 149 -13.67 -5.14 4.43
N GLY A 150 -13.66 -6.47 4.32
CA GLY A 150 -14.81 -7.25 3.86
C GLY A 150 -15.37 -6.69 2.55
N SER A 151 -16.67 -6.44 2.49
CA SER A 151 -17.36 -5.82 1.35
C SER A 151 -16.90 -4.37 1.05
N LEU A 152 -16.18 -3.70 1.96
CA LEU A 152 -15.62 -2.37 1.71
C LEU A 152 -14.37 -2.41 0.82
N LEU A 153 -13.95 -3.60 0.35
CA LEU A 153 -12.83 -3.79 -0.57
C LEU A 153 -12.92 -2.90 -1.82
N TYR A 154 -14.13 -2.54 -2.25
CA TYR A 154 -14.34 -1.69 -3.43
C TYR A 154 -13.76 -0.27 -3.25
N PHE A 155 -13.63 0.20 -2.00
CA PHE A 155 -12.87 1.42 -1.73
C PHE A 155 -11.38 1.25 -2.07
N HIS A 156 -10.78 0.10 -1.76
CA HIS A 156 -9.41 -0.20 -2.17
C HIS A 156 -9.28 -0.27 -3.68
N ILE A 157 -10.25 -0.86 -4.40
CA ILE A 157 -10.27 -0.87 -5.88
C ILE A 157 -10.21 0.56 -6.42
N GLY A 158 -11.02 1.48 -5.88
CA GLY A 158 -10.97 2.89 -6.27
C GLY A 158 -9.61 3.56 -5.98
N ALA A 159 -9.05 3.33 -4.79
CA ALA A 159 -7.75 3.88 -4.43
C ALA A 159 -6.63 3.34 -5.32
N VAL A 160 -6.65 2.04 -5.59
CA VAL A 160 -5.72 1.34 -6.46
C VAL A 160 -5.82 1.85 -7.89
N ARG A 161 -7.04 2.01 -8.42
CA ARG A 161 -7.28 2.55 -9.76
C ARG A 161 -6.64 3.93 -9.92
N ALA A 162 -6.87 4.83 -8.96
CA ALA A 162 -6.27 6.17 -9.01
C ALA A 162 -4.74 6.16 -8.96
N LEU A 163 -4.11 5.19 -8.27
CA LEU A 163 -2.66 5.04 -8.27
C LEU A 163 -2.14 4.36 -9.54
N TRP A 164 -2.86 3.38 -10.07
CA TRP A 164 -2.50 2.66 -11.29
C TRP A 164 -2.54 3.56 -12.51
N GLU A 165 -3.60 4.36 -12.67
CA GLU A 165 -3.76 5.35 -13.76
C GLU A 165 -2.59 6.35 -13.81
N GLU A 166 -1.99 6.66 -12.66
CA GLU A 166 -0.85 7.58 -12.54
C GLU A 166 0.52 6.87 -12.50
N GLY A 167 0.56 5.55 -12.64
CA GLY A 167 1.78 4.74 -12.56
C GLY A 167 2.48 4.84 -11.20
N LEU A 168 1.72 4.84 -10.10
CA LEU A 168 2.18 5.05 -8.73
C LEU A 168 1.95 3.86 -7.80
N LEU A 169 1.46 2.72 -8.30
CA LEU A 169 1.33 1.51 -7.49
C LEU A 169 2.72 0.95 -7.11
N PRO A 170 3.02 0.77 -5.82
CA PRO A 170 4.20 0.04 -5.37
C PRO A 170 4.17 -1.44 -5.78
N GLU A 171 5.34 -2.01 -6.03
CA GLU A 171 5.52 -3.44 -6.35
C GLU A 171 5.23 -4.35 -5.13
N VAL A 172 5.53 -3.87 -3.92
CA VAL A 172 5.25 -4.60 -2.68
C VAL A 172 3.83 -4.32 -2.25
N MET A 173 2.98 -5.33 -2.29
CA MET A 173 1.60 -5.24 -1.88
C MET A 173 1.33 -6.15 -0.69
N SER A 174 0.54 -5.64 0.26
CA SER A 174 0.11 -6.41 1.43
C SER A 174 -1.37 -6.22 1.66
N GLY A 175 -2.06 -7.31 1.97
CA GLY A 175 -3.49 -7.26 2.27
C GLY A 175 -3.93 -8.33 3.24
N SER A 176 -5.02 -8.03 3.94
CA SER A 176 -5.79 -9.01 4.71
C SER A 176 -7.26 -8.95 4.31
N SER A 177 -7.99 -10.06 4.38
CA SER A 177 -9.42 -10.13 4.05
C SER A 177 -9.72 -9.53 2.67
N GLY A 178 -10.67 -8.59 2.57
CA GLY A 178 -10.94 -7.84 1.33
C GLY A 178 -9.71 -7.15 0.71
N GLY A 179 -8.74 -6.71 1.51
CA GLY A 179 -7.46 -6.17 1.02
C GLY A 179 -6.57 -7.24 0.38
N ALA A 180 -6.58 -8.47 0.89
CA ALA A 180 -5.85 -9.60 0.30
C ALA A 180 -6.43 -9.98 -1.07
N PHE A 181 -7.76 -9.92 -1.21
CA PHE A 181 -8.43 -10.12 -2.48
C PHE A 181 -7.98 -9.08 -3.52
N VAL A 182 -8.03 -7.78 -3.19
CA VAL A 182 -7.61 -6.70 -4.11
C VAL A 182 -6.11 -6.80 -4.44
N GLY A 183 -5.25 -7.10 -3.45
CA GLY A 183 -3.82 -7.33 -3.72
C GLY A 183 -3.57 -8.51 -4.65
N SER A 184 -4.36 -9.59 -4.52
CA SER A 184 -4.28 -10.75 -5.40
C SER A 184 -4.76 -10.44 -6.80
N LEU A 185 -5.85 -9.66 -6.95
CA LEU A 185 -6.32 -9.18 -8.24
C LEU A 185 -5.19 -8.43 -8.98
N LEU A 186 -4.44 -7.59 -8.28
CA LEU A 186 -3.31 -6.83 -8.84
C LEU A 186 -2.09 -7.70 -9.17
N SER A 187 -1.83 -8.75 -8.40
CA SER A 187 -0.60 -9.55 -8.51
C SER A 187 -0.73 -10.77 -9.41
N LEU A 188 -1.96 -11.12 -9.81
CA LEU A 188 -2.23 -12.29 -10.65
C LEU A 188 -2.53 -11.92 -12.11
N HIS A 189 -2.76 -10.63 -12.38
CA HIS A 189 -3.02 -10.09 -13.71
C HIS A 189 -1.91 -9.14 -14.13
N THR A 190 -1.53 -9.22 -15.40
CA THR A 190 -0.59 -8.31 -16.05
C THR A 190 -1.17 -6.90 -16.19
N ASP A 191 -0.33 -5.89 -16.43
CA ASP A 191 -0.80 -4.50 -16.60
C ASP A 191 -1.84 -4.34 -17.73
N ASP A 192 -1.68 -5.08 -18.83
CA ASP A 192 -2.63 -5.07 -19.95
C ASP A 192 -4.02 -5.62 -19.55
N GLU A 193 -4.05 -6.61 -18.66
CA GLU A 193 -5.30 -7.21 -18.15
C GLU A 193 -5.95 -6.32 -17.08
N LEU A 194 -5.16 -5.66 -16.23
CA LEU A 194 -5.64 -4.89 -15.08
C LEU A 194 -6.58 -3.75 -15.43
N GLY A 195 -6.37 -3.09 -16.58
CA GLY A 195 -7.24 -2.00 -17.01
C GLY A 195 -8.71 -2.41 -17.06
N SER A 196 -8.99 -3.65 -17.50
CA SER A 196 -10.35 -4.19 -17.51
C SER A 196 -10.85 -4.52 -16.10
N PHE A 197 -10.02 -5.13 -15.24
CA PHE A 197 -10.45 -5.49 -13.89
C PHE A 197 -10.65 -4.31 -12.92
N LEU A 198 -10.05 -3.15 -13.22
CA LEU A 198 -10.25 -1.91 -12.49
C LEU A 198 -11.42 -1.08 -13.04
N ASP A 199 -11.97 -1.48 -14.20
CA ASP A 199 -13.21 -0.94 -14.75
C ASP A 199 -14.43 -1.49 -13.97
N PRO A 200 -15.25 -0.63 -13.35
CA PRO A 200 -16.40 -1.04 -12.56
C PRO A 200 -17.40 -1.87 -13.35
N GLU A 201 -17.71 -1.48 -14.59
CA GLU A 201 -18.68 -2.18 -15.43
C GLU A 201 -18.21 -3.61 -15.72
N TYR A 202 -16.95 -3.79 -16.08
CA TYR A 202 -16.38 -5.13 -16.31
C TYR A 202 -16.32 -5.95 -15.01
N LEU A 203 -15.92 -5.34 -13.89
CA LEU A 203 -15.91 -6.00 -12.58
C LEU A 203 -17.32 -6.44 -12.17
N PHE A 204 -18.34 -5.62 -12.40
CA PHE A 204 -19.73 -5.96 -12.11
C PHE A 204 -20.22 -7.12 -12.96
N GLN A 205 -19.93 -7.08 -14.26
CA GLN A 205 -20.27 -8.17 -15.16
C GLN A 205 -19.70 -9.50 -14.68
N ARG A 206 -18.41 -9.53 -14.30
CA ARG A 206 -17.75 -10.75 -13.83
C ARG A 206 -18.26 -11.25 -12.49
N ILE A 207 -18.69 -10.35 -11.61
CA ILE A 207 -19.31 -10.72 -10.34
C ILE A 207 -20.73 -11.27 -10.58
N ASP A 208 -21.49 -10.72 -11.53
CA ASP A 208 -22.87 -11.13 -11.83
C ASP A 208 -22.98 -12.44 -12.61
N GLU A 209 -22.09 -12.66 -13.59
CA GLU A 209 -22.15 -13.75 -14.58
C GLU A 209 -22.35 -15.15 -13.97
N GLU A 210 -21.84 -15.40 -12.76
CA GLU A 210 -22.00 -16.70 -12.10
C GLU A 210 -22.81 -16.67 -10.81
N THR A 211 -22.79 -15.56 -10.06
CA THR A 211 -23.45 -15.51 -8.74
C THR A 211 -24.88 -14.96 -8.82
N GLY A 212 -25.29 -14.41 -9.96
CA GLY A 212 -26.50 -13.59 -10.08
C GLY A 212 -26.54 -12.49 -9.03
N PHE A 213 -25.36 -11.92 -8.71
CA PHE A 213 -25.13 -11.01 -7.59
C PHE A 213 -26.15 -9.86 -7.58
N PHE A 214 -26.39 -9.29 -8.76
CA PHE A 214 -27.22 -8.13 -9.01
C PHE A 214 -28.60 -8.51 -9.61
N THR A 215 -28.71 -9.66 -10.28
CA THR A 215 -29.92 -10.09 -11.00
C THR A 215 -30.92 -10.91 -10.16
N SER A 216 -30.51 -11.47 -9.01
CA SER A 216 -31.37 -12.35 -8.20
C SER A 216 -32.31 -11.61 -7.22
N HIS A 217 -33.52 -12.15 -6.96
CA HIS A 217 -34.59 -11.49 -6.19
C HIS A 217 -34.20 -11.23 -4.72
N ARG A 218 -33.75 -9.99 -4.45
CA ARG A 218 -33.24 -9.43 -3.19
C ARG A 218 -34.09 -9.69 -1.93
N LYS A 219 -35.36 -10.07 -2.06
CA LYS A 219 -36.28 -10.30 -0.93
C LYS A 219 -35.98 -11.59 -0.15
N TYR A 220 -35.25 -12.53 -0.75
CA TYR A 220 -34.93 -13.84 -0.14
C TYR A 220 -33.44 -14.10 0.08
N ARG A 221 -32.55 -13.16 -0.30
CA ARG A 221 -31.11 -13.33 -0.06
C ARG A 221 -30.76 -13.09 1.42
N PRO A 222 -29.85 -13.90 2.01
CA PRO A 222 -29.32 -13.64 3.35
C PRO A 222 -28.66 -12.26 3.41
N LYS A 223 -28.66 -11.63 4.60
CA LYS A 223 -28.02 -10.32 4.81
C LYS A 223 -26.49 -10.36 4.59
N MET A 224 -25.89 -11.54 4.62
CA MET A 224 -24.45 -11.77 4.48
C MET A 224 -24.17 -12.72 3.30
N MET A 225 -23.05 -12.50 2.61
CA MET A 225 -22.55 -13.39 1.55
C MET A 225 -22.24 -14.77 2.11
N GLN A 226 -22.66 -15.82 1.39
CA GLN A 226 -22.29 -17.20 1.72
C GLN A 226 -20.87 -17.49 1.27
N ILE A 227 -20.22 -18.46 1.91
CA ILE A 227 -18.84 -18.81 1.58
C ILE A 227 -18.68 -19.36 0.16
N ASP A 228 -19.66 -20.13 -0.32
CA ASP A 228 -19.63 -20.70 -1.67
C ASP A 228 -19.68 -19.59 -2.74
N GLU A 229 -20.45 -18.52 -2.48
CA GLU A 229 -20.53 -17.35 -3.36
C GLU A 229 -19.19 -16.58 -3.37
N ILE A 230 -18.54 -16.44 -2.20
CA ILE A 230 -17.21 -15.82 -2.10
C ILE A 230 -16.17 -16.67 -2.85
N GLN A 231 -16.23 -17.99 -2.72
CA GLN A 231 -15.33 -18.90 -3.43
C GLN A 231 -15.51 -18.78 -4.95
N GLN A 232 -16.75 -18.74 -5.45
CA GLN A 232 -17.02 -18.54 -6.88
C GLN A 232 -16.46 -17.20 -7.38
N ILE A 233 -16.66 -16.10 -6.63
CA ILE A 233 -16.09 -14.79 -6.99
C ILE A 233 -14.56 -14.86 -7.07
N ILE A 234 -13.91 -15.53 -6.12
CA ILE A 234 -12.46 -15.75 -6.12
C ILE A 234 -12.03 -16.56 -7.35
N GLU A 235 -12.72 -17.65 -7.65
CA GLU A 235 -12.39 -18.54 -8.78
C GLU A 235 -12.54 -17.84 -10.14
N ASN A 236 -13.52 -16.93 -10.26
CA ASN A 236 -13.78 -16.18 -11.49
C ASN A 236 -12.84 -15.02 -11.72
N LEU A 237 -12.45 -14.34 -10.64
CA LEU A 237 -11.62 -13.13 -10.73
C LEU A 237 -10.14 -13.41 -10.58
N LEU A 238 -9.72 -14.49 -9.93
CA LEU A 238 -8.31 -14.79 -9.70
C LEU A 238 -7.92 -16.09 -10.40
N PRO A 239 -6.89 -16.14 -11.25
CA PRO A 239 -6.40 -17.42 -11.82
C PRO A 239 -5.84 -18.35 -10.73
N ASP A 240 -5.87 -19.67 -10.96
CA ASP A 240 -5.38 -20.68 -10.00
C ASP A 240 -3.84 -20.77 -10.03
N LEU A 241 -3.18 -19.76 -9.48
CA LEU A 241 -1.74 -19.63 -9.42
C LEU A 241 -1.22 -19.78 -7.98
N THR A 242 0.00 -20.28 -7.86
CA THR A 242 0.81 -20.20 -6.64
C THR A 242 1.43 -18.82 -6.47
N PHE A 243 1.92 -18.50 -5.26
CA PHE A 243 2.60 -17.23 -5.02
C PHE A 243 3.84 -17.03 -5.90
N GLN A 244 4.60 -18.10 -6.15
CA GLN A 244 5.75 -18.03 -7.05
C GLN A 244 5.33 -17.76 -8.49
N GLU A 245 4.35 -18.51 -9.01
CA GLU A 245 3.83 -18.33 -10.38
C GLU A 245 3.25 -16.91 -10.57
N ALA A 246 2.55 -16.36 -9.57
CA ALA A 246 2.04 -14.99 -9.60
C ALA A 246 3.16 -13.94 -9.67
N PHE A 247 4.24 -14.14 -8.88
CA PHE A 247 5.40 -13.25 -8.89
C PHE A 247 6.15 -13.32 -10.23
N GLU A 248 6.38 -14.52 -10.77
CA GLU A 248 7.03 -14.70 -12.07
C GLU A 248 6.21 -14.10 -13.22
N ARG A 249 4.88 -14.13 -13.12
CA ARG A 249 3.98 -13.56 -14.12
C ARG A 249 3.95 -12.03 -14.13
N THR A 250 4.04 -11.38 -12.96
CA THR A 250 3.74 -9.94 -12.84
C THR A 250 4.87 -9.10 -12.25
N GLY A 251 5.89 -9.72 -11.64
CA GLY A 251 6.93 -9.05 -10.86
C GLY A 251 6.44 -8.48 -9.51
N ARG A 252 5.15 -8.59 -9.18
CA ARG A 252 4.56 -8.00 -7.98
C ARG A 252 4.70 -8.89 -6.76
N GLN A 253 5.15 -8.29 -5.66
CA GLN A 253 5.44 -8.99 -4.42
C GLN A 253 4.19 -9.00 -3.54
N LEU A 254 3.29 -9.95 -3.82
CA LEU A 254 2.05 -10.16 -3.06
C LEU A 254 2.32 -10.72 -1.66
N ASN A 255 1.69 -10.12 -0.66
CA ASN A 255 1.72 -10.58 0.72
C ASN A 255 0.30 -10.70 1.28
N VAL A 256 -0.07 -11.91 1.73
CA VAL A 256 -1.38 -12.20 2.31
C VAL A 256 -1.22 -12.59 3.78
N SER A 257 -1.84 -11.83 4.67
CA SER A 257 -1.87 -12.14 6.11
C SER A 257 -2.95 -13.17 6.43
N ILE A 258 -2.60 -14.18 7.22
CA ILE A 258 -3.53 -15.19 7.75
C ILE A 258 -3.29 -15.43 9.25
N ALA A 259 -4.37 -15.69 9.99
CA ALA A 259 -4.33 -16.03 11.40
C ALA A 259 -4.60 -17.53 11.61
N PRO A 260 -4.01 -18.18 12.61
CA PRO A 260 -4.31 -19.57 12.90
C PRO A 260 -5.68 -19.71 13.58
N ALA A 261 -6.41 -20.79 13.26
CA ALA A 261 -7.62 -21.16 14.00
C ALA A 261 -7.30 -21.74 15.40
N GLU A 262 -6.07 -22.18 15.61
CA GLU A 262 -5.57 -22.84 16.82
C GLU A 262 -4.86 -21.88 17.77
N THR A 263 -5.00 -22.10 19.07
CA THR A 263 -4.52 -21.18 20.13
C THR A 263 -3.00 -21.09 20.25
N HIS A 264 -2.24 -22.16 19.95
CA HIS A 264 -0.79 -22.22 20.17
C HIS A 264 0.04 -21.86 18.94
N GLN A 265 -0.52 -21.10 18.02
CA GLN A 265 0.12 -20.73 16.75
C GLN A 265 0.22 -19.22 16.57
N LYS A 266 1.08 -18.82 15.63
CA LYS A 266 1.28 -17.42 15.23
C LYS A 266 0.80 -17.20 13.80
N SER A 267 0.41 -15.96 13.52
CA SER A 267 0.03 -15.49 12.19
C SER A 267 1.15 -15.67 11.19
N ARG A 268 0.77 -15.95 9.95
CA ARG A 268 1.69 -16.09 8.82
C ARG A 268 1.44 -14.99 7.79
N LEU A 269 2.53 -14.61 7.14
CA LEU A 269 2.52 -13.76 5.96
C LEU A 269 2.93 -14.64 4.79
N LEU A 270 1.96 -14.97 3.94
CA LEU A 270 2.16 -15.81 2.76
C LEU A 270 2.60 -14.95 1.58
N ASN A 271 3.66 -15.37 0.90
CA ASN A 271 4.20 -14.72 -0.30
C ASN A 271 5.14 -15.68 -1.05
N ALA A 272 5.71 -15.21 -2.16
CA ALA A 272 6.63 -15.99 -2.99
C ALA A 272 7.92 -16.43 -2.26
N ILE A 273 8.34 -15.72 -1.22
CA ILE A 273 9.54 -16.06 -0.43
C ILE A 273 9.22 -17.10 0.65
N THR A 274 8.14 -16.88 1.41
CA THR A 274 7.81 -17.68 2.59
C THR A 274 6.96 -18.90 2.27
N SER A 275 6.24 -18.88 1.15
CA SER A 275 5.23 -19.88 0.78
C SER A 275 5.05 -19.98 -0.74
N PRO A 276 6.14 -20.18 -1.51
CA PRO A 276 6.13 -20.11 -2.99
C PRO A 276 5.08 -21.00 -3.63
N ASN A 277 4.95 -22.23 -3.13
CA ASN A 277 4.09 -23.26 -3.72
C ASN A 277 2.62 -23.16 -3.29
N VAL A 278 2.27 -22.27 -2.36
CA VAL A 278 0.89 -22.14 -1.86
C VAL A 278 0.04 -21.44 -2.90
N PHE A 279 -1.16 -21.96 -3.15
CA PHE A 279 -2.13 -21.34 -4.06
C PHE A 279 -2.72 -20.07 -3.45
N VAL A 280 -2.81 -19.02 -4.27
CA VAL A 280 -3.28 -17.70 -3.85
C VAL A 280 -4.77 -17.71 -3.55
N ARG A 281 -5.59 -18.47 -4.30
CA ARG A 281 -7.05 -18.58 -4.07
C ARG A 281 -7.36 -19.06 -2.64
N GLU A 282 -6.73 -20.14 -2.19
CA GLU A 282 -6.90 -20.66 -0.83
C GLU A 282 -6.34 -19.71 0.23
N ALA A 283 -5.26 -18.99 -0.06
CA ALA A 283 -4.71 -17.97 0.83
C ALA A 283 -5.69 -16.80 1.03
N VAL A 284 -6.32 -16.32 -0.05
CA VAL A 284 -7.34 -15.25 0.01
C VAL A 284 -8.59 -15.75 0.74
N LEU A 285 -9.07 -16.95 0.44
CA LEU A 285 -10.22 -17.54 1.12
C LEU A 285 -9.95 -17.68 2.63
N ALA A 286 -8.76 -18.16 3.02
CA ALA A 286 -8.34 -18.20 4.42
C ALA A 286 -8.28 -16.80 5.06
N SER A 287 -7.71 -15.83 4.33
CA SER A 287 -7.60 -14.45 4.80
C SER A 287 -8.95 -13.73 4.92
N ALA A 288 -10.00 -14.21 4.24
CA ALA A 288 -11.37 -13.70 4.34
C ALA A 288 -12.26 -14.51 5.30
N ALA A 289 -11.76 -15.61 5.89
CA ALA A 289 -12.53 -16.48 6.77
C ALA A 289 -12.67 -15.90 8.18
N VAL A 290 -13.58 -14.92 8.34
CA VAL A 290 -13.85 -14.23 9.61
C VAL A 290 -14.27 -15.24 10.71
N PRO A 291 -13.54 -15.31 11.85
CA PRO A 291 -13.85 -16.24 12.92
C PRO A 291 -15.30 -16.13 13.42
N GLY A 292 -16.00 -17.27 13.46
CA GLY A 292 -17.39 -17.35 13.91
C GLY A 292 -18.44 -17.02 12.83
N VAL A 293 -18.01 -16.50 11.67
CA VAL A 293 -18.89 -16.26 10.50
C VAL A 293 -18.64 -17.32 9.43
N TYR A 294 -17.37 -17.56 9.09
CA TYR A 294 -16.96 -18.50 8.06
C TYR A 294 -16.12 -19.64 8.65
N PRO A 295 -16.20 -20.86 8.08
CA PRO A 295 -15.39 -21.98 8.53
C PRO A 295 -13.90 -21.73 8.29
N PRO A 296 -13.01 -22.19 9.19
CA PRO A 296 -11.57 -22.12 8.97
C PRO A 296 -11.13 -22.92 7.74
N VAL A 297 -10.18 -22.37 6.98
CA VAL A 297 -9.74 -22.87 5.67
C VAL A 297 -8.43 -23.65 5.81
N THR A 298 -8.31 -24.76 5.08
CA THR A 298 -7.05 -25.48 4.90
C THR A 298 -6.41 -25.01 3.60
N LEU A 299 -5.15 -24.60 3.63
CA LEU A 299 -4.46 -24.11 2.45
C LEU A 299 -4.17 -25.26 1.46
N ALA A 300 -3.94 -24.91 0.20
CA ALA A 300 -3.45 -25.84 -0.82
C ALA A 300 -2.09 -25.39 -1.34
N ALA A 301 -1.26 -26.35 -1.75
CA ALA A 301 0.01 -26.09 -2.41
C ALA A 301 0.25 -27.05 -3.58
N ARG A 302 1.06 -26.61 -4.54
CA ARG A 302 1.55 -27.44 -5.63
C ARG A 302 2.75 -28.28 -5.16
N ASN A 303 2.72 -29.58 -5.41
CA ASN A 303 3.83 -30.47 -5.08
C ASN A 303 4.88 -30.52 -6.21
N HIS A 304 5.95 -31.29 -6.01
CA HIS A 304 7.02 -31.43 -7.00
C HIS A 304 6.60 -32.17 -8.29
N LEU A 305 5.44 -32.81 -8.29
CA LEU A 305 4.83 -33.45 -9.47
C LEU A 305 3.85 -32.51 -10.20
N GLY A 306 3.65 -31.28 -9.69
CA GLY A 306 2.72 -30.30 -10.25
C GLY A 306 1.28 -30.43 -9.74
N GLU A 307 1.01 -31.36 -8.83
CA GLU A 307 -0.34 -31.67 -8.34
C GLU A 307 -0.73 -30.80 -7.14
N LYS A 308 -2.03 -30.48 -7.03
CA LYS A 308 -2.60 -29.72 -5.92
C LYS A 308 -2.85 -30.62 -4.72
N GLN A 309 -2.27 -30.28 -3.57
CA GLN A 309 -2.43 -31.01 -2.31
C GLN A 309 -2.65 -30.07 -1.12
N ALA A 310 -3.17 -30.60 -0.02
CA ALA A 310 -3.33 -29.82 1.21
C ALA A 310 -1.97 -29.37 1.76
N TYR A 311 -1.85 -28.07 2.05
CA TYR A 311 -0.67 -27.48 2.67
C TYR A 311 -0.84 -27.47 4.19
N LEU A 312 -0.02 -28.25 4.88
CA LEU A 312 -0.11 -28.47 6.33
C LEU A 312 -1.53 -28.92 6.75
N PRO A 313 -1.98 -30.13 6.34
CA PRO A 313 -3.37 -30.56 6.48
C PRO A 313 -3.89 -30.61 7.91
N SER A 314 -3.01 -30.66 8.90
CA SER A 314 -3.38 -30.59 10.32
C SER A 314 -3.77 -29.19 10.78
N ARG A 315 -3.59 -28.16 9.95
CA ARG A 315 -3.73 -26.75 10.33
C ARG A 315 -4.84 -26.07 9.56
N LYS A 316 -5.59 -25.22 10.27
CA LYS A 316 -6.60 -24.35 9.66
C LYS A 316 -6.33 -22.89 9.95
N TRP A 317 -6.75 -22.05 9.02
CA TRP A 317 -6.49 -20.63 8.99
C TRP A 317 -7.79 -19.83 8.92
N VAL A 318 -7.74 -18.63 9.46
CA VAL A 318 -8.84 -17.66 9.54
C VAL A 318 -8.32 -16.27 9.17
N ASP A 319 -9.24 -15.31 9.12
CA ASP A 319 -8.98 -13.96 8.63
C ASP A 319 -7.75 -13.31 9.27
N GLY A 320 -6.84 -12.78 8.44
CA GLY A 320 -5.58 -12.18 8.89
C GLY A 320 -5.73 -10.91 9.70
N SER A 321 -6.81 -10.14 9.46
CA SER A 321 -7.08 -8.86 10.12
C SER A 321 -7.19 -8.98 11.64
N VAL A 322 -7.55 -10.17 12.14
CA VAL A 322 -7.70 -10.43 13.58
C VAL A 322 -6.37 -10.41 14.34
N SER A 323 -5.23 -10.49 13.64
CA SER A 323 -3.93 -10.71 14.29
C SER A 323 -2.78 -9.87 13.73
N ASP A 324 -2.69 -9.68 12.42
CA ASP A 324 -1.56 -8.99 11.75
C ASP A 324 -2.06 -8.34 10.44
N ASP A 325 -3.00 -7.38 10.55
CA ASP A 325 -3.61 -6.69 9.40
C ASP A 325 -2.57 -5.90 8.57
N MET A 326 -1.62 -5.27 9.26
CA MET A 326 -0.58 -4.40 8.70
C MET A 326 0.82 -4.88 9.11
N PRO A 327 1.41 -5.88 8.41
CA PRO A 327 2.62 -6.58 8.85
C PRO A 327 3.92 -5.83 8.53
N ALA A 328 4.00 -4.53 8.84
CA ALA A 328 5.11 -3.63 8.48
C ALA A 328 6.50 -4.20 8.82
N LYS A 329 6.69 -4.74 10.03
CA LYS A 329 7.97 -5.34 10.45
C LYS A 329 8.40 -6.55 9.60
N ARG A 330 7.45 -7.33 9.09
CA ARG A 330 7.73 -8.48 8.22
C ARG A 330 8.07 -8.01 6.81
N LEU A 331 7.34 -7.01 6.29
CA LEU A 331 7.62 -6.41 4.99
C LEU A 331 9.01 -5.75 4.97
N ALA A 332 9.36 -5.01 6.03
CA ALA A 332 10.69 -4.42 6.21
C ALA A 332 11.80 -5.48 6.14
N ARG A 333 11.59 -6.63 6.80
CA ARG A 333 12.57 -7.73 6.82
C ARG A 333 12.70 -8.43 5.47
N LEU A 334 11.58 -8.68 4.79
CA LEU A 334 11.57 -9.48 3.56
C LEU A 334 11.98 -8.66 2.33
N TYR A 335 11.61 -7.39 2.27
CA TYR A 335 11.70 -6.58 1.06
C TYR A 335 12.41 -5.23 1.27
N GLY A 336 12.98 -4.96 2.45
CA GLY A 336 13.62 -3.68 2.73
C GLY A 336 12.65 -2.49 2.72
N VAL A 337 11.37 -2.73 2.99
CA VAL A 337 10.33 -1.69 3.01
C VAL A 337 10.48 -0.81 4.25
N ASN A 338 10.49 0.50 4.05
CA ASN A 338 10.56 1.49 5.10
C ASN A 338 9.56 2.66 4.91
N HIS A 339 8.78 2.63 3.83
CA HIS A 339 7.76 3.62 3.51
C HIS A 339 6.42 2.94 3.20
N TYR A 340 5.34 3.40 3.81
CA TYR A 340 4.07 2.69 3.81
C TYR A 340 2.93 3.58 3.31
N ILE A 341 2.30 3.16 2.22
CA ILE A 341 1.07 3.76 1.69
C ILE A 341 -0.08 2.84 2.10
N VAL A 342 -0.97 3.32 2.96
CA VAL A 342 -2.02 2.52 3.57
C VAL A 342 -3.39 2.96 3.06
N SER A 343 -4.13 2.04 2.46
CA SER A 343 -5.56 2.18 2.19
C SER A 343 -6.32 1.55 3.36
N GLN A 344 -6.92 2.39 4.20
CA GLN A 344 -7.50 1.97 5.47
C GLN A 344 -9.01 2.22 5.49
N THR A 345 -9.77 1.14 5.62
CA THR A 345 -11.24 1.13 5.65
C THR A 345 -11.79 0.53 6.93
N ALA A 346 -10.93 -0.04 7.78
CA ALA A 346 -11.34 -0.73 9.00
C ALA A 346 -12.09 0.24 9.95
N PRO A 347 -13.41 0.06 10.15
CA PRO A 347 -14.25 1.07 10.80
C PRO A 347 -13.84 1.40 12.24
N HIS A 348 -13.25 0.45 12.96
CA HIS A 348 -12.79 0.63 14.34
C HIS A 348 -11.56 1.51 14.46
N VAL A 349 -10.79 1.69 13.38
CA VAL A 349 -9.54 2.45 13.38
C VAL A 349 -9.74 3.89 12.91
N LEU A 350 -10.75 4.14 12.07
CA LEU A 350 -11.08 5.47 11.54
C LEU A 350 -11.28 6.57 12.61
N PRO A 351 -11.81 6.30 13.83
CA PRO A 351 -11.86 7.30 14.89
C PRO A 351 -10.47 7.70 15.43
N PHE A 352 -9.52 6.77 15.40
CA PHE A 352 -8.17 6.92 15.95
C PHE A 352 -7.17 7.46 14.92
N ILE A 353 -7.34 7.12 13.64
CA ILE A 353 -6.61 7.73 12.52
C ILE A 353 -7.38 8.98 12.08
N ALA A 354 -7.24 10.06 12.84
CA ALA A 354 -7.55 11.35 12.27
C ALA A 354 -6.44 11.69 11.26
N ASP A 355 -6.78 11.66 9.96
CA ASP A 355 -6.10 12.46 8.93
C ASP A 355 -5.78 13.84 9.55
N GLY A 356 -4.58 14.37 9.37
CA GLY A 356 -4.11 15.65 9.94
C GLY A 356 -4.97 16.88 9.58
N LYS A 357 -6.11 16.66 8.91
CA LYS A 357 -7.29 17.52 8.82
C LYS A 357 -7.92 17.78 10.19
N LYS A 358 -7.23 18.56 11.04
CA LYS A 358 -7.73 19.73 11.78
C LYS A 358 -6.71 20.19 12.83
N ARG A 359 -6.28 21.45 12.67
CA ARG A 359 -5.67 22.38 13.65
C ARG A 359 -4.41 21.90 14.38
N VAL A 360 -3.27 22.51 14.01
CA VAL A 360 -2.07 22.60 14.85
C VAL A 360 -2.48 23.18 16.21
N GLY A 361 -2.38 22.40 17.28
CA GLY A 361 -2.67 22.82 18.66
C GLY A 361 -2.46 21.69 19.67
N ALA A 362 -2.23 22.05 20.93
CA ALA A 362 -1.95 21.15 22.08
C ALA A 362 -2.97 19.99 22.27
N TRP A 363 -4.14 20.11 21.63
CA TRP A 363 -5.19 19.09 21.61
C TRP A 363 -4.80 17.78 20.89
N ASN A 364 -3.89 17.80 19.91
CA ASN A 364 -3.41 16.56 19.28
C ASN A 364 -2.53 15.75 20.24
N HIS A 365 -1.64 16.42 21.00
CA HIS A 365 -0.86 15.76 22.04
C HIS A 365 -1.73 15.24 23.19
N LEU A 366 -2.81 15.95 23.53
CA LEU A 366 -3.79 15.50 24.53
C LEU A 366 -4.57 14.27 24.05
N ARG A 367 -4.87 14.20 22.74
CA ARG A 367 -5.56 13.07 22.10
C ARG A 367 -4.64 11.86 21.94
N ASP A 368 -3.39 12.04 21.53
CA ASP A 368 -2.42 10.95 21.43
C ASP A 368 -2.11 10.40 22.83
N ALA A 369 -1.97 11.28 23.83
CA ALA A 369 -1.84 10.89 25.22
C ALA A 369 -3.09 10.15 25.73
N SER A 370 -4.31 10.60 25.39
CA SER A 370 -5.55 9.93 25.82
C SER A 370 -5.76 8.58 25.12
N VAL A 371 -5.33 8.42 23.86
CA VAL A 371 -5.34 7.12 23.15
C VAL A 371 -4.31 6.16 23.75
N SER A 372 -3.09 6.62 24.06
CA SER A 372 -2.09 5.79 24.74
C SER A 372 -2.54 5.38 26.14
N THR A 373 -3.22 6.29 26.85
CA THR A 373 -3.79 6.04 28.17
C THR A 373 -4.95 5.05 28.05
N ALA A 374 -5.87 5.25 27.10
CA ALA A 374 -6.97 4.32 26.86
C ALA A 374 -6.47 2.91 26.49
N ARG A 375 -5.44 2.80 25.64
CA ARG A 375 -4.77 1.51 25.34
C ARG A 375 -4.18 0.88 26.59
N ALA A 376 -3.48 1.66 27.41
CA ALA A 376 -2.92 1.16 28.68
C ALA A 376 -4.00 0.69 29.65
N TRP A 377 -5.12 1.42 29.76
CA TRP A 377 -6.26 1.06 30.62
C TRP A 377 -7.04 -0.15 30.10
N ILE A 378 -7.21 -0.29 28.78
CA ILE A 378 -7.79 -1.50 28.17
C ILE A 378 -6.90 -2.71 28.44
N ASN A 379 -5.57 -2.57 28.30
CA ASN A 379 -4.63 -3.64 28.56
C ASN A 379 -4.57 -4.01 30.07
N ALA A 380 -4.64 -3.03 30.96
CA ALA A 380 -4.75 -3.27 32.41
C ALA A 380 -6.09 -3.94 32.78
N GLY A 381 -7.20 -3.50 32.17
CA GLY A 381 -8.52 -4.11 32.34
C GLY A 381 -8.59 -5.54 31.81
N ALA A 382 -7.98 -5.82 30.66
CA ALA A 382 -7.91 -7.16 30.07
C ALA A 382 -7.25 -8.17 31.02
N SER A 383 -6.12 -7.80 31.64
CA SER A 383 -5.43 -8.65 32.64
C SER A 383 -6.28 -8.93 33.90
N THR A 384 -7.26 -8.06 34.19
CA THR A 384 -8.18 -8.19 35.33
C THR A 384 -9.41 -9.07 34.98
N ILE A 385 -9.79 -9.13 33.70
CA ILE A 385 -10.96 -9.86 33.18
C ILE A 385 -10.60 -11.29 32.71
N GLU A 386 -9.32 -11.61 32.48
CA GLU A 386 -8.85 -12.96 32.10
C GLU A 386 -9.26 -14.06 33.10
N LYS A 387 -9.25 -13.77 34.40
CA LYS A 387 -9.58 -14.75 35.46
C LYS A 387 -11.05 -15.23 35.41
N PRO A 388 -12.07 -14.35 35.38
CA PRO A 388 -13.46 -14.79 35.30
C PRO A 388 -13.88 -15.37 33.92
N LEU A 389 -13.25 -14.95 32.81
CA LEU A 389 -13.60 -15.44 31.46
C LEU A 389 -13.00 -16.81 31.10
N SER A 390 -12.03 -17.30 31.87
CA SER A 390 -11.35 -18.60 31.66
C SER A 390 -12.29 -19.82 31.65
N HIS A 391 -13.54 -19.68 32.09
CA HIS A 391 -14.55 -20.74 32.10
C HIS A 391 -15.17 -21.03 30.72
N SER A 392 -14.98 -20.16 29.72
CA SER A 392 -15.46 -20.39 28.34
C SER A 392 -14.32 -20.21 27.32
N PRO A 393 -13.80 -21.30 26.74
CA PRO A 393 -12.74 -21.25 25.72
C PRO A 393 -13.09 -20.42 24.48
N SER A 394 -14.37 -20.28 24.15
CA SER A 394 -14.84 -19.46 23.02
C SER A 394 -14.82 -17.97 23.36
N LEU A 395 -15.18 -17.61 24.59
CA LEU A 395 -15.20 -16.22 25.05
C LEU A 395 -13.79 -15.66 25.20
N THR A 396 -12.87 -16.44 25.77
CA THR A 396 -11.44 -16.11 25.86
C THR A 396 -10.81 -15.90 24.48
N ARG A 397 -11.17 -16.72 23.48
CA ARG A 397 -10.70 -16.53 22.10
C ARG A 397 -11.23 -15.23 21.49
N MET A 398 -12.51 -14.94 21.69
CA MET A 398 -13.13 -13.72 21.17
C MET A 398 -12.53 -12.46 21.81
N THR A 399 -12.23 -12.48 23.12
CA THR A 399 -11.54 -11.38 23.78
C THR A 399 -10.10 -11.20 23.32
N ASN A 400 -9.36 -12.29 23.10
CA ASN A 400 -7.99 -12.21 22.60
C ASN A 400 -7.94 -11.62 21.18
N ILE A 401 -8.88 -12.02 20.31
CA ILE A 401 -9.06 -11.44 18.97
C ILE A 401 -9.41 -9.95 19.06
N ALA A 402 -10.32 -9.56 19.96
CA ALA A 402 -10.69 -8.15 20.12
C ALA A 402 -9.49 -7.30 20.60
N LEU A 403 -8.71 -7.81 21.55
CA LEU A 403 -7.54 -7.12 22.09
C LEU A 403 -6.40 -7.01 21.06
N SER A 404 -6.17 -8.04 20.26
CA SER A 404 -5.16 -7.99 19.19
C SER A 404 -5.55 -6.98 18.11
N VAL A 405 -6.82 -6.92 17.71
CA VAL A 405 -7.32 -5.93 16.76
C VAL A 405 -7.16 -4.50 17.30
N ILE A 406 -7.42 -4.24 18.58
CA ILE A 406 -7.28 -2.88 19.16
C ILE A 406 -5.81 -2.42 19.23
N ASN A 407 -4.90 -3.35 19.51
CA ASN A 407 -3.48 -3.05 19.75
C ASN A 407 -2.61 -2.97 18.47
N GLN A 408 -3.18 -3.20 17.29
CA GLN A 408 -2.45 -3.07 16.03
C GLN A 408 -2.05 -1.60 15.74
N ASP A 409 -0.88 -1.44 15.12
CA ASP A 409 -0.41 -0.16 14.60
C ASP A 409 -0.94 0.01 13.17
N TYR A 410 -1.78 1.02 12.96
CA TYR A 410 -2.54 1.21 11.72
C TYR A 410 -2.13 2.46 10.93
N ILE A 411 -1.00 3.09 11.27
CA ILE A 411 -0.58 4.36 10.69
C ILE A 411 0.59 4.10 9.73
N GLY A 412 0.36 4.37 8.43
CA GLY A 412 1.44 4.48 7.45
C GLY A 412 1.93 5.91 7.29
N ASP A 413 2.98 6.09 6.48
CA ASP A 413 3.49 7.40 6.07
C ASP A 413 2.45 8.19 5.27
N ILE A 414 1.69 7.49 4.43
CA ILE A 414 0.59 8.04 3.62
C ILE A 414 -0.66 7.21 3.87
N ASN A 415 -1.72 7.86 4.35
CA ASN A 415 -2.99 7.18 4.65
C ASN A 415 -4.08 7.67 3.69
N ILE A 416 -4.70 6.74 2.97
CA ILE A 416 -5.86 6.93 2.10
C ILE A 416 -7.08 6.46 2.89
N LEU A 417 -7.92 7.42 3.30
CA LEU A 417 -9.04 7.19 4.22
C LEU A 417 -10.36 7.62 3.57
N PRO A 418 -11.48 6.95 3.87
CA PRO A 418 -12.80 7.39 3.42
C PRO A 418 -13.16 8.77 3.98
N SER A 419 -13.82 9.60 3.18
CA SER A 419 -14.19 10.98 3.56
C SER A 419 -15.32 11.07 4.59
N SER A 420 -16.14 10.02 4.73
CA SER A 420 -17.29 9.97 5.65
C SER A 420 -17.01 9.07 6.86
N ARG A 421 -17.13 9.65 8.07
CA ARG A 421 -16.93 8.97 9.38
C ARG A 421 -18.08 8.05 9.81
N LEU A 422 -18.98 7.66 8.91
CA LEU A 422 -20.16 6.87 9.25
C LEU A 422 -20.24 5.63 8.36
N PHE A 423 -19.16 4.84 8.34
CA PHE A 423 -19.25 3.47 7.87
C PHE A 423 -19.90 2.62 8.96
N ASN A 424 -21.08 2.09 8.65
CA ASN A 424 -21.76 1.17 9.53
C ASN A 424 -20.97 -0.16 9.55
N PRO A 425 -20.41 -0.60 10.69
CA PRO A 425 -19.63 -1.84 10.77
C PRO A 425 -20.44 -3.07 10.33
N PHE A 426 -21.77 -3.03 10.43
CA PHE A 426 -22.65 -4.09 9.93
C PHE A 426 -22.66 -4.22 8.40
N LYS A 427 -22.16 -3.22 7.65
CA LYS A 427 -22.05 -3.30 6.19
C LYS A 427 -20.84 -4.10 5.70
N VAL A 428 -19.83 -4.33 6.55
CA VAL A 428 -18.56 -5.01 6.19
C VAL A 428 -18.78 -6.44 5.67
N LEU A 429 -19.85 -7.11 6.07
CA LEU A 429 -20.18 -8.47 5.60
C LEU A 429 -21.45 -8.51 4.74
N ALA A 430 -22.02 -7.33 4.43
CA ALA A 430 -23.30 -7.23 3.74
C ALA A 430 -23.15 -7.26 2.22
N TYR A 431 -24.21 -7.72 1.56
CA TYR A 431 -24.42 -7.51 0.13
C TYR A 431 -24.54 -6.02 -0.19
N LEU A 432 -23.72 -5.55 -1.13
CA LEU A 432 -23.79 -4.19 -1.67
C LEU A 432 -24.42 -4.22 -3.06
N ASN A 433 -25.25 -3.23 -3.37
CA ASN A 433 -25.76 -3.09 -4.74
C ASN A 433 -24.78 -2.33 -5.63
N GLU A 434 -25.00 -2.39 -6.95
CA GLU A 434 -24.12 -1.77 -7.96
C GLU A 434 -23.82 -0.30 -7.66
N LYS A 435 -24.85 0.48 -7.29
CA LYS A 435 -24.68 1.89 -6.90
C LYS A 435 -23.82 2.04 -5.65
N GLU A 436 -24.03 1.24 -4.61
CA GLU A 436 -23.20 1.28 -3.40
C GLU A 436 -21.75 0.93 -3.68
N ILE A 437 -21.51 0.00 -4.60
CA ILE A 437 -20.15 -0.34 -5.03
C ILE A 437 -19.52 0.79 -5.83
N GLY A 438 -20.24 1.34 -6.82
CA GLY A 438 -19.77 2.49 -7.60
C GLY A 438 -19.45 3.71 -6.72
N ASP A 439 -20.27 3.96 -5.70
CA ASP A 439 -20.04 5.01 -4.69
C ASP A 439 -18.74 4.74 -3.89
N LEU A 440 -18.45 3.48 -3.53
CA LEU A 440 -17.21 3.10 -2.83
C LEU A 440 -15.97 3.26 -3.71
N ILE A 441 -16.03 2.82 -4.97
CA ILE A 441 -14.93 2.98 -5.93
C ILE A 441 -14.64 4.47 -6.14
N THR A 442 -15.68 5.27 -6.39
CA THR A 442 -15.56 6.72 -6.55
C THR A 442 -14.98 7.38 -5.30
N MET A 443 -15.41 6.95 -4.11
CA MET A 443 -14.86 7.43 -2.84
C MET A 443 -13.38 7.07 -2.69
N GLY A 444 -12.99 5.85 -3.07
CA GLY A 444 -11.59 5.40 -3.08
C GLY A 444 -10.70 6.29 -3.96
N GLN A 445 -11.12 6.55 -5.20
CA GLN A 445 -10.40 7.42 -6.13
C GLN A 445 -10.27 8.84 -5.57
N ARG A 446 -11.38 9.43 -5.11
CA ARG A 446 -11.41 10.78 -4.53
C ARG A 446 -10.59 10.94 -3.25
N SER A 447 -10.47 9.88 -2.47
CA SER A 447 -9.61 9.85 -1.29
C SER A 447 -8.12 9.71 -1.65
N ALA A 448 -7.81 9.07 -2.78
CA ALA A 448 -6.44 8.90 -3.26
C ALA A 448 -5.91 10.15 -3.98
N TRP A 449 -6.72 10.87 -4.77
CA TRP A 449 -6.28 12.03 -5.57
C TRP A 449 -5.48 13.09 -4.79
N PRO A 450 -5.90 13.52 -3.57
CA PRO A 450 -5.11 14.46 -2.77
C PRO A 450 -3.76 13.95 -2.30
N LYS A 451 -3.52 12.64 -2.38
CA LYS A 451 -2.28 11.98 -1.95
C LYS A 451 -1.36 11.65 -3.13
N ILE A 452 -1.83 11.74 -4.37
CA ILE A 452 -1.07 11.35 -5.58
C ILE A 452 0.26 12.09 -5.67
N GLU A 453 0.28 13.42 -5.53
CA GLU A 453 1.53 14.18 -5.63
C GLU A 453 2.49 13.93 -4.44
N MET A 454 1.93 13.59 -3.27
CA MET A 454 2.73 13.16 -2.12
C MET A 454 3.40 11.82 -2.41
N ILE A 455 2.66 10.84 -2.93
CA ILE A 455 3.16 9.53 -3.33
C ILE A 455 4.19 9.68 -4.45
N ARG A 456 3.87 10.45 -5.50
CA ARG A 456 4.76 10.70 -6.65
C ARG A 456 6.09 11.26 -6.20
N THR A 457 6.08 12.29 -5.36
CA THR A 457 7.32 12.92 -4.87
C THR A 457 8.11 11.98 -3.97
N GLN A 458 7.46 11.29 -3.03
CA GLN A 458 8.15 10.46 -2.04
C GLN A 458 8.68 9.13 -2.59
N THR A 459 8.10 8.63 -3.68
CA THR A 459 8.50 7.35 -4.31
C THR A 459 9.41 7.53 -5.53
N LYS A 460 9.60 8.77 -6.04
CA LYS A 460 10.33 9.00 -7.29
C LYS A 460 11.76 8.47 -7.27
N ILE A 461 12.46 8.65 -6.14
CA ILE A 461 13.85 8.21 -5.96
C ILE A 461 13.92 6.68 -5.91
N SER A 462 13.12 6.02 -5.06
CA SER A 462 13.13 4.55 -4.97
C SER A 462 12.79 3.91 -6.31
N ARG A 463 11.75 4.39 -7.00
CA ARG A 463 11.39 3.89 -8.34
C ARG A 463 12.52 4.07 -9.36
N THR A 464 13.26 5.18 -9.28
CA THR A 464 14.40 5.41 -10.17
C THR A 464 15.56 4.47 -9.86
N LEU A 465 15.90 4.30 -8.57
CA LEU A 465 16.94 3.38 -8.12
C LEU A 465 16.61 1.94 -8.50
N SER A 466 15.40 1.48 -8.25
CA SER A 466 14.98 0.11 -8.57
C SER A 466 15.05 -0.16 -10.07
N ARG A 467 14.59 0.77 -10.93
CA ARG A 467 14.74 0.64 -12.39
C ARG A 467 16.20 0.55 -12.82
N ILE A 468 17.05 1.49 -12.37
CA ILE A 468 18.47 1.49 -12.71
C ILE A 468 19.13 0.17 -12.26
N LEU A 469 18.80 -0.29 -11.05
CA LEU A 469 19.38 -1.50 -10.50
C LEU A 469 18.96 -2.75 -11.29
N THR A 470 17.70 -2.85 -11.72
CA THR A 470 17.24 -3.92 -12.60
C THR A 470 18.06 -3.96 -13.89
N ASP A 471 18.23 -2.82 -14.56
CA ASP A 471 19.01 -2.72 -15.81
C ASP A 471 20.48 -3.18 -15.58
N TYR A 472 21.09 -2.74 -14.48
CA TYR A 472 22.47 -3.07 -14.10
C TYR A 472 22.66 -4.54 -13.70
N ASP A 473 21.71 -5.13 -12.97
CA ASP A 473 21.77 -6.55 -12.59
C ASP A 473 21.61 -7.46 -13.82
N GLU A 474 20.76 -7.08 -14.79
CA GLU A 474 20.66 -7.79 -16.06
C GLU A 474 21.97 -7.75 -16.86
N GLU A 475 22.58 -6.56 -16.99
CA GLU A 475 23.88 -6.39 -17.66
C GLU A 475 24.98 -7.22 -16.95
N HIS A 476 25.01 -7.20 -15.62
CA HIS A 476 25.94 -8.00 -14.84
C HIS A 476 25.80 -9.51 -15.12
N VAL A 477 24.56 -10.01 -15.19
CA VAL A 477 24.29 -11.42 -15.55
C VAL A 477 24.81 -11.75 -16.94
N GLN A 478 24.67 -10.85 -17.91
CA GLN A 478 25.21 -11.05 -19.26
C GLN A 478 26.75 -11.06 -19.26
N HIS A 479 27.40 -10.16 -18.52
CA HIS A 479 28.85 -10.13 -18.37
C HIS A 479 29.39 -11.43 -17.76
N VAL A 480 28.76 -11.94 -16.70
CA VAL A 480 29.13 -13.22 -16.08
C VAL A 480 28.94 -14.38 -17.05
N LYS A 481 27.80 -14.46 -17.77
CA LYS A 481 27.56 -15.49 -18.79
C LYS A 481 28.61 -15.45 -19.91
N ALA A 482 28.98 -14.26 -20.37
CA ALA A 482 30.01 -14.09 -21.40
C ALA A 482 31.41 -14.52 -20.90
N ALA A 483 31.76 -14.17 -19.66
CA ALA A 483 33.02 -14.59 -19.04
C ALA A 483 33.11 -16.12 -18.89
N LEU A 484 32.03 -16.77 -18.43
CA LEU A 484 31.96 -18.23 -18.33
C LEU A 484 32.09 -18.92 -19.70
N ARG A 485 31.47 -18.37 -20.75
CA ARG A 485 31.62 -18.88 -22.12
C ARG A 485 33.07 -18.81 -22.61
N ARG A 486 33.78 -17.71 -22.31
CA ARG A 486 35.19 -17.53 -22.68
C ARG A 486 36.15 -18.45 -21.91
N GLN A 487 35.79 -18.87 -20.70
CA GLN A 487 36.58 -19.84 -19.92
C GLN A 487 36.34 -21.29 -20.36
N ALA A 488 35.18 -21.57 -20.97
CA ALA A 488 34.83 -22.88 -21.49
C ALA A 488 35.34 -23.14 -22.93
N SER A 489 35.71 -22.09 -23.65
CA SER A 489 36.39 -22.11 -24.96
C SER A 489 37.90 -22.07 -24.80
#